data_AF-A0A973HFN2-F1
#
_entry.id   AF-A0A973HFN2-F1
#
_cell.length_a   1.000
_cell.length_b   1.000
_cell.length_c   1.000
_cell.angle_alpha   90.00
_cell.angle_beta   90.00
_cell.angle_gamma   90.00
#
_symmetry.space_group_name_H-M   'P 1'
#
loop_
_entity.id
_entity.type
_entity.pdbx_description
1 polymer ?
#
loop_
_entity_poly.entity_id
_entity_poly.type
_entity_poly.pdbx_seq_one_letter_code
_entity_poly.pdbx_strand_id
1 'polypeptide(L)'
;MGLTKRLPQDWVLAFTRWYNNEHLHSGLNFVTPNQRHNGQDTAQLTHRKEVLESARRKHPERWSKATRNCEPVGEVYINKPAENELKLAA
;
A
#
# COMPACT_ATOMS: atom_id res chain seq x y z
N MET A 1 45.14 3.90 -2.51
CA MET A 1 44.02 2.95 -2.32
C MET A 1 42.88 3.75 -1.69
N GLY A 2 41.98 4.31 -2.51
CA GLY A 2 40.96 5.25 -2.05
C GLY A 2 39.77 4.51 -1.43
N LEU A 3 39.44 4.83 -0.19
CA LEU A 3 38.27 4.30 0.49
C LEU A 3 37.00 4.79 -0.22
N THR A 4 36.32 3.89 -0.93
CA THR A 4 35.04 4.16 -1.59
C THR A 4 33.96 4.41 -0.54
N LYS A 5 33.57 5.67 -0.34
CA LYS A 5 32.38 6.05 0.44
C LYS A 5 31.10 5.66 -0.33
N ARG A 6 30.67 4.39 -0.28
CA ARG A 6 29.41 3.92 -0.93
C ARG A 6 28.24 3.67 0.04
N LEU A 7 28.48 3.73 1.36
CA LEU A 7 27.50 3.33 2.37
C LEU A 7 26.13 4.02 2.27
N PRO A 8 26.01 5.35 2.05
CA PRO A 8 24.71 6.00 2.01
C PRO A 8 23.88 5.65 0.76
N GLN A 9 24.52 5.52 -0.40
CA GLN A 9 23.82 5.20 -1.66
C GLN A 9 23.30 3.77 -1.66
N ASP A 10 24.13 2.83 -1.19
CA ASP A 10 23.76 1.42 -1.08
C ASP A 10 22.59 1.24 -0.11
N TRP A 11 22.60 1.96 1.02
CA TRP A 11 21.50 1.93 1.98
C TRP A 11 20.21 2.50 1.38
N VAL A 12 20.26 3.67 0.72
CA VAL A 12 19.06 4.27 0.10
C VAL A 12 18.48 3.33 -0.95
N LEU A 13 19.33 2.72 -1.79
CA LEU A 13 18.87 1.76 -2.80
C LEU A 13 18.20 0.54 -2.17
N ALA A 14 18.78 -0.02 -1.13
CA ALA A 14 18.19 -1.15 -0.40
C ALA A 14 16.85 -0.77 0.24
N PHE A 15 16.81 0.39 0.91
CA PHE A 15 15.60 0.89 1.54
C PHE A 15 14.48 1.12 0.52
N THR A 16 14.74 1.81 -0.59
CA THR A 16 13.72 2.08 -1.62
C THR A 16 13.19 0.79 -2.25
N ARG A 17 14.06 -0.20 -2.50
CA ARG A 17 13.64 -1.50 -3.03
C ARG A 17 12.69 -2.21 -2.06
N TRP A 18 13.10 -2.32 -0.79
CA TRP A 18 12.29 -2.95 0.25
C TRP A 18 10.96 -2.20 0.45
N TYR A 19 11.03 -0.88 0.60
CA TYR A 19 9.86 -0.04 0.86
C TYR A 19 8.83 -0.17 -0.25
N ASN A 20 9.25 -0.17 -1.51
CA ASN A 20 8.34 -0.24 -2.64
C ASN A 20 7.78 -1.64 -2.92
N ASN A 21 8.54 -2.72 -2.67
CA ASN A 21 8.20 -4.06 -3.15
C ASN A 21 7.88 -5.09 -2.06
N GLU A 22 8.30 -4.86 -0.82
CA GLU A 22 8.19 -5.85 0.26
C GLU A 22 7.43 -5.30 1.48
N HIS A 23 7.62 -4.01 1.79
CA HIS A 23 6.96 -3.38 2.91
C HIS A 23 5.45 -3.27 2.70
N LEU A 24 4.68 -4.01 3.50
CA LEU A 24 3.22 -3.88 3.55
C LEU A 24 2.85 -2.62 4.33
N HIS A 25 2.51 -1.58 3.59
CA HIS A 25 2.29 -0.26 4.17
C HIS A 25 0.93 -0.19 4.86
N SER A 26 0.92 0.11 6.16
CA SER A 26 -0.32 0.16 6.96
C SER A 26 -1.32 1.18 6.43
N GLY A 27 -0.83 2.33 5.96
CA GLY A 27 -1.65 3.37 5.30
C GLY A 27 -2.21 2.97 3.94
N LEU A 28 -1.78 1.83 3.36
CA LEU A 28 -2.32 1.26 2.12
C LEU A 28 -3.10 -0.03 2.39
N ASN A 29 -3.67 -0.20 3.60
CA ASN A 29 -4.34 -1.43 4.00
C ASN A 29 -3.46 -2.69 3.84
N PHE A 30 -2.15 -2.53 4.04
CA PHE A 30 -1.13 -3.58 3.96
C PHE A 30 -1.02 -4.22 2.57
N VAL A 31 -1.01 -3.38 1.54
CA VAL A 31 -0.37 -3.70 0.25
C VAL A 31 0.96 -2.95 0.15
N THR A 32 1.81 -3.36 -0.80
CA THR A 32 3.05 -2.64 -1.09
C THR A 32 2.77 -1.36 -1.89
N PRO A 33 3.62 -0.33 -1.78
CA PRO A 33 3.52 0.85 -2.62
C PRO A 33 3.50 0.54 -4.12
N ASN A 34 4.31 -0.41 -4.61
CA ASN A 34 4.29 -0.77 -6.03
C ASN A 34 2.98 -1.47 -6.44
N GLN A 35 2.40 -2.32 -5.60
CA GLN A 35 1.09 -2.92 -5.90
C GLN A 35 0.01 -1.85 -6.03
N ARG A 36 -0.01 -0.85 -5.13
CA ARG A 36 -0.94 0.28 -5.24
C ARG A 36 -0.67 1.12 -6.49
N HIS A 37 0.60 1.41 -6.78
CA HIS A 37 1.00 2.19 -7.93
C HIS A 37 0.55 1.54 -9.25
N ASN A 38 0.65 0.21 -9.33
CA ASN A 38 0.24 -0.57 -10.49
C ASN A 38 -1.26 -0.94 -10.49
N GLY A 39 -2.06 -0.42 -9.54
CA GLY A 39 -3.50 -0.72 -9.43
C GLY A 39 -3.84 -2.17 -9.06
N GLN A 40 -2.86 -2.93 -8.57
CA GLN A 40 -3.04 -4.33 -8.16
C GLN A 40 -3.70 -4.46 -6.78
N ASP A 41 -3.76 -3.37 -6.03
CA ASP A 41 -4.31 -3.34 -4.68
C ASP A 41 -5.80 -3.66 -4.65
N THR A 42 -6.57 -3.21 -5.66
CA THR A 42 -8.01 -3.49 -5.75
C THR A 42 -8.30 -4.99 -5.68
N ALA A 43 -7.70 -5.79 -6.56
CA ALA A 43 -7.95 -7.23 -6.59
C ALA A 43 -7.53 -7.93 -5.29
N GLN A 44 -6.38 -7.54 -4.72
CA GLN A 44 -5.88 -8.12 -3.47
C GLN A 44 -6.77 -7.80 -2.27
N LEU A 45 -7.24 -6.55 -2.20
CA LEU A 45 -8.08 -6.07 -1.11
C LEU A 45 -9.50 -6.64 -1.19
N THR A 46 -10.07 -6.75 -2.40
CA THR A 46 -11.35 -7.45 -2.62
C THR A 46 -11.27 -8.91 -2.16
N HIS A 47 -10.25 -9.64 -2.59
CA HIS A 47 -10.09 -11.04 -2.18
C HIS A 47 -9.91 -11.16 -0.65
N ARG A 48 -9.12 -10.27 -0.05
CA ARG A 48 -8.93 -10.25 1.42
C ARG A 48 -10.24 -10.01 2.17
N LYS A 49 -11.10 -9.12 1.67
CA LYS A 49 -12.42 -8.84 2.23
C LYS A 49 -13.29 -10.11 2.25
N GLU A 50 -13.32 -10.85 1.14
CA GLU A 50 -14.09 -12.10 1.02
C GLU A 50 -13.62 -13.15 2.03
N VAL A 51 -12.30 -13.33 2.16
CA VAL A 51 -11.71 -14.28 3.12
C VAL A 51 -12.08 -13.91 4.55
N LEU A 52 -11.92 -12.64 4.92
CA LEU A 52 -12.23 -12.16 6.28
C LEU A 52 -13.72 -12.30 6.62
N GLU A 53 -14.61 -11.95 5.69
CA GLU A 53 -16.05 -12.08 5.89
C GLU A 53 -16.50 -13.55 5.93
N SER A 54 -15.90 -14.42 5.11
CA SER A 54 -16.12 -15.86 5.18
C SER A 54 -15.69 -16.44 6.53
N ALA A 55 -14.51 -16.04 7.02
CA ALA A 55 -14.00 -16.48 8.31
C ALA A 55 -14.87 -15.96 9.47
N ARG A 56 -15.33 -14.70 9.40
CA ARG A 56 -16.25 -14.12 10.39
C ARG A 56 -17.59 -14.83 10.42
N ARG A 57 -18.14 -15.20 9.26
CA ARG A 57 -19.42 -15.94 9.19
C ARG A 57 -19.33 -17.33 9.81
N LYS A 58 -18.16 -17.99 9.68
CA LYS A 58 -17.92 -19.32 10.26
C LYS A 58 -17.76 -19.27 11.79
N HIS A 59 -17.13 -18.22 12.31
CA HIS A 59 -16.77 -18.11 13.73
C HIS A 59 -17.08 -16.70 14.28
N PRO A 60 -18.35 -16.28 14.32
CA PRO A 60 -18.72 -14.91 14.73
C PRO A 60 -18.23 -14.56 16.14
N GLU A 61 -18.11 -15.54 17.04
CA GLU A 61 -17.61 -15.40 18.41
C GLU A 61 -16.17 -14.86 18.51
N ARG A 62 -15.36 -15.02 17.45
CA ARG A 62 -13.98 -14.50 17.39
C ARG A 62 -13.91 -13.01 17.04
N TRP A 63 -15.03 -12.39 16.66
CA TRP A 63 -15.07 -10.99 16.22
C TRP A 63 -15.95 -10.15 17.13
N SER A 64 -15.34 -9.19 17.83
CA SER A 64 -16.06 -8.18 18.62
C SER A 64 -16.56 -7.00 17.78
N LYS A 65 -16.05 -6.84 16.55
CA LYS A 65 -16.35 -5.73 15.62
C LYS A 65 -16.44 -6.25 14.18
N ALA A 66 -16.76 -5.36 13.24
CA ALA A 66 -16.68 -5.64 11.81
C ALA A 66 -15.27 -6.08 11.38
N THR A 67 -15.16 -6.71 10.20
CA THR A 67 -13.86 -7.05 9.63
C THR A 67 -13.04 -5.80 9.31
N ARG A 68 -11.73 -5.98 9.13
CA ARG A 68 -10.82 -4.89 8.78
C ARG A 68 -11.25 -4.20 7.49
N ASN A 69 -11.05 -2.88 7.42
CA ASN A 69 -11.17 -2.13 6.17
C ASN A 69 -10.23 -2.74 5.11
N CYS A 70 -10.83 -3.11 3.97
CA CYS A 70 -10.17 -3.65 2.80
C CYS A 70 -10.61 -2.88 1.55
N GLU A 71 -10.91 -1.59 1.68
CA GLU A 71 -11.17 -0.73 0.53
C GLU A 71 -9.84 -0.20 -0.03
N PRO A 72 -9.71 -0.06 -1.37
CA PRO A 72 -8.56 0.60 -1.98
C PRO A 72 -8.41 2.03 -1.46
N VAL A 73 -7.17 2.44 -1.21
CA VAL A 73 -6.90 3.83 -0.83
C VAL A 73 -6.99 4.69 -2.08
N GLY A 74 -7.86 5.69 -2.07
CA GLY A 74 -8.04 6.64 -3.16
C GLY A 74 -6.80 7.50 -3.41
N GLU A 75 -6.97 8.56 -4.19
CA GLU A 75 -5.90 9.52 -4.46
C GLU A 75 -5.46 10.22 -3.17
N VAL A 76 -4.15 10.28 -2.98
CA VAL A 76 -3.52 11.02 -1.89
C VAL A 76 -2.41 11.88 -2.47
N TYR A 77 -2.26 13.09 -1.94
CA TYR A 77 -1.34 14.09 -2.46
C TYR A 77 -0.40 14.53 -1.36
N ILE A 78 0.91 14.55 -1.64
CA ILE A 78 1.89 15.23 -0.77
C ILE A 78 1.77 16.74 -1.00
N ASN A 79 1.66 17.15 -2.26
CA ASN A 79 1.33 18.51 -2.68
C ASN A 79 0.17 18.41 -3.67
N LYS A 80 -1.05 18.78 -3.27
CA LYS A 80 -2.22 18.69 -4.14
C LYS A 80 -2.09 19.74 -5.25
N PRO A 81 -2.09 19.34 -6.54
CA PRO A 81 -2.07 20.29 -7.64
C PRO A 81 -3.37 21.09 -7.67
N ALA A 82 -3.35 22.26 -8.30
CA ALA A 82 -4.52 23.11 -8.39
C ALA A 82 -5.61 22.45 -9.26
N GLU A 83 -6.89 22.75 -9.02
CA GLU A 83 -8.01 22.07 -9.69
C GLU A 83 -7.98 22.19 -11.22
N ASN A 84 -7.43 23.28 -11.73
CA ASN A 84 -7.23 23.51 -13.17
C ASN A 84 -6.19 22.55 -13.77
N GLU A 85 -5.18 22.14 -13.01
CA GLU A 85 -4.13 21.21 -13.46
C GLU A 85 -4.66 19.76 -13.49
N LEU A 86 -5.54 19.40 -12.54
CA LEU A 86 -6.17 18.08 -12.49
C LEU A 86 -7.09 17.81 -13.70
N LYS A 87 -7.77 18.85 -14.20
CA LYS A 87 -8.69 18.73 -15.36
C LYS A 87 -7.98 18.56 -16.70
N LEU A 88 -6.68 18.86 -16.77
CA LEU A 88 -5.88 18.74 -18.00
C LEU A 88 -5.21 17.36 -18.15
N ALA A 89 -5.16 16.58 -17.07
CA ALA A 89 -4.45 15.30 -17.00
C ALA A 89 -5.38 14.06 -17.00
N ALA A 90 -6.70 14.27 -17.05
CA ALA A 90 -7.73 13.23 -17.10
C ALA A 90 -8.32 13.11 -18.50
#